data_AF-A0A0S7YKP5-F1
#
_entry.id   AF-A0A0S7YKP5-F1
#
_cell.length_a   1.000
_cell.length_b   1.000
_cell.length_c   1.000
_cell.angle_alpha   90.00
_cell.angle_beta   90.00
_cell.angle_gamma   90.00
#
_symmetry.space_group_name_H-M   'P 1'
#
loop_
_entity.id
_entity.type
_entity.pdbx_description
1 polymer ?
#
loop_
_entity_poly.entity_id
_entity_poly.type
_entity_poly.pdbx_seq_one_letter_code
_entity_poly.pdbx_strand_id
1 'polypeptide(L)'
;MLQRIWIEGMERSRMPELAQTLLDEIGPRLTGSPGMERAQAWAVETLEGWGIEARLEEYGTWEGWDRGVSHVDLIEPRVRSLEGRILAWSPGTGGRPVQGGVTYLPEIDAPDDWVRFLETVEGRWVMLSYPEPTCRADEQWAEFAMEGSGERMAEDRAAAEARWSRSLQMSGSTDPRGRDLHAQIEE
;
A
#
# COMPACT_ATOMS: atom_id res chain seq x y z
N MET A 1 27.95 34.21 -11.33
CA MET A 1 26.69 33.91 -10.61
C MET A 1 26.51 32.40 -10.42
N LEU A 2 26.45 31.60 -11.49
CA LEU A 2 26.27 30.14 -11.41
C LEU A 2 27.27 29.42 -10.50
N GLN A 3 28.56 29.75 -10.59
CA GLN A 3 29.58 29.17 -9.71
C GLN A 3 29.31 29.43 -8.22
N ARG A 4 28.75 30.58 -7.85
CA ARG A 4 28.42 30.88 -6.44
C ARG A 4 27.25 30.03 -5.96
N ILE A 5 26.24 29.82 -6.81
CA ILE A 5 25.10 28.94 -6.50
C ILE A 5 25.60 27.50 -6.33
N TRP A 6 26.53 27.07 -7.18
CA TRP A 6 27.13 25.74 -7.09
C TRP A 6 27.91 25.56 -5.78
N ILE A 7 28.76 26.54 -5.40
CA ILE A 7 29.48 26.51 -4.11
C ILE A 7 28.51 26.44 -2.94
N GLU A 8 27.43 27.24 -2.97
CA GLU A 8 26.43 27.22 -1.89
C GLU A 8 25.74 25.85 -1.77
N GLY A 9 25.37 25.25 -2.90
CA GLY A 9 24.69 23.95 -2.92
C GLY A 9 25.59 22.77 -2.55
N MET A 10 26.88 22.81 -2.92
CA MET A 10 27.80 21.68 -2.80
C MET A 10 28.74 21.78 -1.60
N GLU A 11 29.26 22.97 -1.31
CA GLU A 11 30.29 23.17 -0.27
C GLU A 11 29.72 23.77 1.01
N ARG A 12 28.58 24.49 0.94
CA ARG A 12 27.92 25.16 2.08
C ARG A 12 26.49 24.69 2.28
N SER A 13 26.22 23.46 1.86
CA SER A 13 24.87 22.92 1.86
C SER A 13 24.29 22.84 3.27
N ARG A 14 23.11 23.43 3.46
CA ARG A 14 22.27 23.22 4.65
C ARG A 14 21.37 21.99 4.52
N MET A 15 21.44 21.26 3.40
CA MET A 15 20.56 20.13 3.10
C MET A 15 20.56 19.06 4.19
N PRO A 16 21.70 18.58 4.74
CA PRO A 16 21.68 17.52 5.75
C PRO A 16 20.89 17.90 7.00
N GLU A 17 21.00 19.15 7.45
CA GLU A 17 20.30 19.66 8.63
C GLU A 17 18.80 19.77 8.38
N LEU A 18 18.40 20.34 7.23
CA LEU A 18 17.00 20.44 6.83
C LEU A 18 16.37 19.05 6.62
N ALA A 19 17.13 18.13 6.04
CA ALA A 19 16.70 16.76 5.81
C ALA A 19 16.50 16.01 7.12
N GLN A 20 17.39 16.20 8.11
CA GLN A 20 17.24 15.59 9.43
C GLN A 20 15.92 15.99 10.10
N THR A 21 15.58 17.29 10.12
CA THR A 21 14.31 17.73 10.73
C THR A 21 13.11 17.12 10.01
N LEU A 22 13.12 17.10 8.67
CA LEU A 22 12.03 16.53 7.90
C LEU A 22 11.92 15.01 8.02
N LEU A 23 13.03 14.28 8.03
CA LEU A 23 13.05 12.82 7.95
C LEU A 23 12.95 12.14 9.32
N ASP A 24 13.59 12.72 10.34
CA ASP A 24 13.72 12.08 11.64
C ASP A 24 12.79 12.70 12.68
N GLU A 25 12.72 14.03 12.75
CA GLU A 25 11.91 14.72 13.76
C GLU A 25 10.43 14.78 13.35
N ILE A 26 10.13 15.25 12.14
CA ILE A 26 8.75 15.32 11.64
C ILE A 26 8.29 13.95 11.15
N GLY A 27 9.12 13.27 10.35
CA GLY A 27 8.88 11.93 9.84
C GLY A 27 7.84 11.85 8.72
N PRO A 28 7.06 10.74 8.67
CA PRO A 28 6.02 10.51 7.66
C PRO A 28 4.95 11.61 7.65
N ARG A 29 4.64 12.11 6.46
CA ARG A 29 3.82 13.29 6.24
C ARG A 29 2.89 13.11 5.03
N LEU A 30 2.03 12.09 5.15
CA LEU A 30 0.97 11.80 4.20
C LEU A 30 0.05 13.02 4.06
N THR A 31 -0.44 13.31 2.86
CA THR A 31 -1.38 14.42 2.61
C THR A 31 -2.54 14.38 3.59
N GLY A 32 -2.88 15.48 4.26
CA GLY A 32 -3.96 15.52 5.25
C GLY A 32 -3.65 14.87 6.60
N SER A 33 -2.42 14.40 6.84
CA SER A 33 -2.02 13.88 8.16
C SER A 33 -1.46 14.99 9.07
N PRO A 34 -1.45 14.79 10.40
CA PRO A 34 -0.80 15.71 11.33
C PRO A 34 0.69 15.94 11.03
N GLY A 35 1.37 14.95 10.42
CA GLY A 35 2.76 15.09 9.99
C GLY A 35 2.93 16.09 8.84
N MET A 36 1.96 16.19 7.93
CA MET A 36 1.96 17.20 6.88
C MET A 36 1.80 18.60 7.46
N GLU A 37 0.86 18.80 8.39
CA GLU A 37 0.63 20.08 9.06
C GLU A 37 1.88 20.56 9.81
N ARG A 38 2.55 19.67 10.55
CA ARG A 38 3.83 19.98 11.21
C ARG A 38 4.92 20.38 10.21
N ALA A 39 5.04 19.66 9.08
CA ALA A 39 6.02 19.98 8.05
C ALA A 39 5.76 21.34 7.39
N GLN A 40 4.50 21.67 7.16
CA GLN A 40 4.07 22.94 6.57
C GLN A 40 4.37 24.11 7.52
N ALA A 41 4.01 23.97 8.81
CA ALA A 41 4.33 24.97 9.82
C ALA A 41 5.85 25.19 9.96
N TRP A 42 6.62 24.10 10.03
CA TRP A 42 8.08 24.15 10.07
C TRP A 42 8.67 24.85 8.84
N ALA A 43 8.14 24.60 7.64
CA ALA A 43 8.63 25.21 6.42
C ALA A 43 8.38 26.73 6.40
N VAL A 44 7.21 27.18 6.84
CA VAL A 44 6.89 28.62 6.98
C VAL A 44 7.86 29.27 7.97
N GLU A 45 8.01 28.71 9.18
CA GLU A 45 8.92 29.24 10.20
C GLU A 45 10.37 29.30 9.71
N THR A 46 10.83 28.27 9.00
CA THR A 46 12.19 28.20 8.45
C THR A 46 12.43 29.32 7.42
N LEU A 47 11.47 29.53 6.51
CA LEU A 47 11.57 30.58 5.48
C LEU A 47 11.51 31.98 6.10
N GLU A 48 10.59 32.20 7.04
CA GLU A 48 10.49 33.46 7.79
C GLU A 48 11.77 33.76 8.57
N GLY A 49 12.39 32.73 9.18
CA GLY A 49 13.68 32.83 9.85
C GLY A 49 14.83 33.22 8.93
N TRP A 50 14.70 32.98 7.61
CA TRP A 50 15.64 33.47 6.58
C TRP A 50 15.26 34.83 6.00
N GLY A 51 14.19 35.45 6.50
CA GLY A 51 13.66 36.73 6.00
C GLY A 51 12.87 36.59 4.69
N ILE A 52 12.36 35.40 4.38
CA ILE A 52 11.52 35.13 3.20
C ILE A 52 10.06 35.12 3.63
N GLU A 53 9.21 35.91 2.96
CA GLU A 53 7.78 35.88 3.18
C GLU A 53 7.19 34.52 2.76
N ALA A 54 6.50 33.85 3.67
CA ALA A 54 5.89 32.55 3.45
C ALA A 54 4.47 32.53 4.04
N ARG A 55 3.58 31.73 3.43
CA ARG A 55 2.23 31.48 3.94
C ARG A 55 1.74 30.12 3.49
N LEU A 56 0.78 29.57 4.23
CA LEU A 56 0.05 28.38 3.81
C LEU A 56 -1.13 28.79 2.94
N GLU A 57 -1.33 28.08 1.84
CA GLU A 57 -2.49 28.22 0.97
C GLU A 57 -3.38 26.99 1.18
N GLU A 58 -4.61 27.23 1.64
CA GLU A 58 -5.58 26.15 1.79
C GLU A 58 -6.02 25.68 0.40
N TYR A 59 -5.85 24.39 0.15
CA TYR A 59 -6.36 23.74 -1.04
C TYR A 59 -7.31 22.66 -0.57
N GLY A 60 -8.62 22.90 -0.61
CA GLY A 60 -9.67 21.92 -0.30
C GLY A 60 -9.80 21.52 1.18
N THR A 61 -10.80 20.69 1.45
CA THR A 61 -11.09 20.15 2.79
C THR A 61 -11.35 18.65 2.67
N TRP A 62 -10.62 17.85 3.45
CA TRP A 62 -10.79 16.39 3.52
C TRP A 62 -10.67 15.91 4.96
N GLU A 63 -11.18 14.72 5.23
CA GLU A 63 -10.90 14.06 6.49
C GLU A 63 -9.41 13.74 6.57
N GLY A 64 -8.79 14.19 7.66
CA GLY A 64 -7.42 13.82 7.97
C GLY A 64 -7.34 12.35 8.39
N TRP A 65 -6.16 11.76 8.22
CA TRP A 65 -5.91 10.38 8.62
C TRP A 65 -4.51 10.24 9.15
N ASP A 66 -4.42 9.49 10.24
CA ASP A 66 -3.17 9.11 10.82
C ASP A 66 -3.16 7.60 11.00
N ARG A 67 -2.06 6.96 10.57
CA ARG A 67 -1.92 5.52 10.68
C ARG A 67 -1.66 5.20 12.14
N GLY A 68 -2.69 4.71 12.83
CA GLY A 68 -2.53 4.11 14.14
C GLY A 68 -1.76 2.79 14.12
N VAL A 69 -1.65 2.16 15.27
CA VAL A 69 -1.06 0.82 15.40
C VAL A 69 -1.92 -0.20 14.64
N SER A 70 -1.27 -1.06 13.87
CA SER A 70 -1.90 -2.22 13.21
C SER A 70 -1.41 -3.49 13.89
N HIS A 71 -2.34 -4.38 14.22
CA HIS A 71 -2.03 -5.70 14.76
C HIS A 71 -2.93 -6.73 14.08
N VAL A 72 -2.30 -7.78 13.56
CA VAL A 72 -2.98 -8.85 12.83
C VAL A 72 -2.41 -10.16 13.33
N ASP A 73 -3.27 -11.04 13.82
CA ASP A 73 -2.89 -12.39 14.22
C ASP A 73 -3.71 -13.42 13.44
N LEU A 74 -3.03 -14.45 12.97
CA LEU A 74 -3.67 -15.71 12.64
C LEU A 74 -3.98 -16.41 13.95
N ILE A 75 -5.26 -16.64 14.24
CA ILE A 75 -5.70 -17.34 15.46
C ILE A 75 -5.91 -18.84 15.23
N GLU A 76 -6.28 -19.23 14.01
CA GLU A 76 -6.50 -20.62 13.58
C GLU A 76 -6.02 -20.82 12.13
N PRO A 77 -5.58 -22.03 11.72
CA PRO A 77 -5.46 -23.25 12.52
C PRO A 77 -4.23 -23.26 13.45
N ARG A 78 -3.40 -22.22 13.40
CA ARG A 78 -2.25 -22.04 14.28
C ARG A 78 -2.10 -20.58 14.66
N VAL A 79 -1.73 -20.34 15.91
CA VAL A 79 -1.52 -18.99 16.41
C VAL A 79 -0.20 -18.42 15.88
N ARG A 80 -0.27 -17.32 15.14
CA ARG A 80 0.91 -16.62 14.62
C ARG A 80 0.59 -15.15 14.36
N SER A 81 1.46 -14.25 14.86
CA SER A 81 1.38 -12.85 14.46
C SER A 81 1.79 -12.66 13.01
N LEU A 82 0.98 -11.88 12.29
CA LEU A 82 1.17 -11.54 10.89
C LEU A 82 1.70 -10.11 10.79
N GLU A 83 2.59 -9.89 9.83
CA GLU A 83 3.02 -8.56 9.46
C GLU A 83 1.99 -7.96 8.49
N GLY A 84 1.47 -6.79 8.83
CA GLY A 84 0.47 -6.13 8.02
C GLY A 84 0.32 -4.66 8.41
N ARG A 85 -0.15 -3.87 7.47
CA ARG A 85 -0.49 -2.45 7.68
C ARG A 85 -1.80 -2.13 7.02
N ILE A 86 -2.52 -1.19 7.60
CA ILE A 86 -3.70 -0.62 6.98
C ILE A 86 -3.31 0.25 5.76
N LEU A 87 -4.09 0.11 4.68
CA LEU A 87 -3.99 0.99 3.51
C LEU A 87 -4.35 2.42 3.91
N ALA A 88 -3.74 3.40 3.24
CA ALA A 88 -4.02 4.80 3.53
C ALA A 88 -5.52 5.09 3.31
N TRP A 89 -6.12 5.88 4.20
CA TRP A 89 -7.54 6.26 4.18
C TRP A 89 -8.54 5.14 4.53
N SER A 90 -8.10 3.92 4.82
CA SER A 90 -9.00 2.88 5.31
C SER A 90 -9.41 3.13 6.77
N PRO A 91 -10.63 2.74 7.16
CA PRO A 91 -11.12 2.88 8.53
C PRO A 91 -10.41 1.91 9.47
N GLY A 92 -10.16 2.36 10.71
CA GLY A 92 -9.70 1.48 11.79
C GLY A 92 -10.84 0.66 12.40
N THR A 93 -10.50 -0.25 13.31
CA THR A 93 -11.49 -1.13 13.97
C THR A 93 -12.18 -0.49 15.19
N GLY A 94 -12.08 0.84 15.35
CA GLY A 94 -12.65 1.56 16.48
C GLY A 94 -12.08 1.11 17.84
N GLY A 95 -10.81 0.70 17.88
CA GLY A 95 -10.12 0.25 19.09
C GLY A 95 -10.52 -1.14 19.59
N ARG A 96 -11.30 -1.90 18.81
CA ARG A 96 -11.72 -3.26 19.15
C ARG A 96 -11.11 -4.27 18.18
N PRO A 97 -10.68 -5.45 18.63
CA PRO A 97 -10.29 -6.51 17.71
C PRO A 97 -11.49 -6.94 16.86
N VAL A 98 -11.29 -7.05 15.55
CA VAL A 98 -12.26 -7.64 14.62
C VAL A 98 -11.75 -9.00 14.22
N GLN A 99 -12.59 -10.02 14.38
CA GLN A 99 -12.29 -11.40 14.00
C GLN A 99 -13.23 -11.82 12.88
N GLY A 100 -12.72 -12.59 11.93
CA GLY A 100 -13.48 -13.06 10.79
C GLY A 100 -12.76 -14.22 10.11
N GLY A 101 -13.53 -15.06 9.41
CA GLY A 101 -12.93 -16.08 8.54
C GLY A 101 -12.14 -15.43 7.41
N VAL A 102 -11.23 -16.17 6.78
CA VAL A 102 -10.53 -15.69 5.57
C VAL A 102 -11.13 -16.36 4.36
N THR A 103 -11.36 -15.60 3.29
CA THR A 103 -11.73 -16.11 1.97
C THR A 103 -10.84 -15.50 0.90
N TYR A 104 -10.86 -16.06 -0.30
CA TYR A 104 -10.10 -15.57 -1.46
C TYR A 104 -11.01 -15.57 -2.67
N LEU A 105 -10.63 -14.79 -3.69
CA LEU A 105 -11.42 -14.73 -4.92
C LEU A 105 -11.48 -16.10 -5.59
N PRO A 106 -12.67 -16.61 -5.93
CA PRO A 106 -12.80 -17.79 -6.77
C PRO A 106 -12.37 -17.48 -8.20
N GLU A 107 -12.28 -18.52 -9.03
CA GLU A 107 -12.28 -18.30 -10.47
C GLU A 107 -13.67 -17.80 -10.90
N ILE A 108 -13.68 -16.70 -11.65
CA ILE A 108 -14.88 -15.98 -12.11
C ILE A 108 -14.95 -16.19 -13.62
N ASP A 109 -15.80 -17.11 -14.06
CA ASP A 109 -15.99 -17.41 -15.49
C ASP A 109 -17.09 -16.55 -16.10
N ALA A 110 -18.05 -16.11 -15.27
CA ALA A 110 -19.15 -15.25 -15.66
C ALA A 110 -19.44 -14.18 -14.59
N PRO A 111 -20.08 -13.05 -14.95
CA PRO A 111 -20.44 -12.00 -14.00
C PRO A 111 -21.28 -12.51 -12.81
N ASP A 112 -22.12 -13.52 -13.04
CA ASP A 112 -22.94 -14.12 -11.97
C ASP A 112 -22.10 -14.85 -10.91
N ASP A 113 -20.88 -15.31 -11.23
CA ASP A 113 -19.96 -15.90 -10.24
C ASP A 113 -19.52 -14.86 -9.20
N TRP A 114 -19.28 -13.62 -9.66
CA TRP A 114 -18.92 -12.52 -8.78
C TRP A 114 -20.06 -12.16 -7.82
N VAL A 115 -21.29 -12.05 -8.33
CA VAL A 115 -22.48 -11.78 -7.50
C VAL A 115 -22.66 -12.87 -6.45
N ARG A 116 -22.57 -14.15 -6.85
CA ARG A 116 -22.63 -15.28 -5.90
C ARG A 116 -21.49 -15.24 -4.88
N PHE A 117 -20.30 -14.82 -5.28
CA PHE A 117 -19.18 -14.69 -4.36
C PHE A 117 -19.43 -13.61 -3.31
N LEU A 118 -19.97 -12.44 -3.70
CA LEU A 118 -20.31 -11.36 -2.77
C LEU A 118 -21.30 -11.80 -1.69
N GLU A 119 -22.26 -12.69 -2.01
CA GLU A 119 -23.17 -13.28 -1.01
C GLU A 119 -22.43 -14.10 0.08
N THR A 120 -21.16 -14.43 -0.12
CA THR A 120 -20.35 -15.23 0.79
C THR A 120 -19.31 -14.43 1.58
N VAL A 121 -19.14 -13.12 1.37
CA VAL A 121 -18.02 -12.38 2.01
C VAL A 121 -18.36 -11.76 3.36
N GLU A 122 -19.63 -11.73 3.76
CA GLU A 122 -20.06 -11.12 5.02
C GLU A 122 -19.29 -11.69 6.23
N GLY A 123 -18.69 -10.79 7.03
CA GLY A 123 -17.92 -11.15 8.22
C GLY A 123 -16.58 -11.85 7.93
N ARG A 124 -16.08 -11.81 6.69
CA ARG A 124 -14.82 -12.44 6.29
C ARG A 124 -13.79 -11.41 5.81
N TRP A 125 -12.52 -11.73 6.02
CA TRP A 125 -11.38 -11.05 5.41
C TRP A 125 -11.17 -11.62 4.01
N VAL A 126 -11.25 -10.76 2.98
CA VAL A 126 -11.12 -11.18 1.58
C VAL A 126 -9.70 -10.92 1.07
N MET A 127 -9.04 -11.98 0.58
CA MET A 127 -7.75 -11.88 -0.10
C MET A 127 -7.96 -11.58 -1.59
N LEU A 128 -7.53 -10.39 -2.04
CA LEU A 128 -7.75 -9.88 -3.41
C LEU A 128 -6.52 -10.00 -4.32
N SER A 129 -5.38 -10.45 -3.81
CA SER A 129 -4.16 -10.59 -4.59
C SER A 129 -4.09 -11.95 -5.27
N TYR A 130 -3.40 -11.98 -6.42
CA TYR A 130 -3.07 -13.23 -7.10
C TYR A 130 -2.35 -14.19 -6.12
N PRO A 131 -2.85 -15.43 -5.95
CA PRO A 131 -2.23 -16.41 -5.07
C PRO A 131 -0.98 -16.97 -5.74
N GLU A 132 0.16 -16.34 -5.49
CA GLU A 132 1.46 -16.80 -6.01
C GLU A 132 1.69 -18.29 -5.70
N PRO A 133 1.99 -19.13 -6.72
CA PRO A 133 2.18 -20.56 -6.52
C PRO A 133 3.47 -20.87 -5.73
N THR A 134 4.36 -19.90 -5.59
CA THR A 134 5.62 -20.03 -4.86
C THR A 134 6.05 -18.70 -4.24
N CYS A 135 6.71 -18.77 -3.09
CA CYS A 135 7.33 -17.61 -2.44
C CYS A 135 8.82 -17.44 -2.79
N ARG A 136 9.35 -18.27 -3.70
CA ARG A 136 10.76 -18.22 -4.14
C ARG A 136 10.91 -17.23 -5.29
N ALA A 137 11.93 -16.37 -5.19
CA ALA A 137 12.33 -15.50 -6.28
C ALA A 137 12.88 -16.30 -7.47
N ASP A 138 12.86 -15.71 -8.66
CA ASP A 138 13.26 -16.37 -9.90
C ASP A 138 14.74 -16.79 -9.89
N GLU A 139 15.60 -16.03 -9.21
CA GLU A 139 17.02 -16.36 -9.04
C GLU A 139 17.20 -17.67 -8.24
N GLN A 140 16.35 -17.91 -7.25
CA GLN A 140 16.38 -19.15 -6.46
C GLN A 140 15.95 -20.36 -7.29
N TRP A 141 15.04 -20.17 -8.25
CA TRP A 141 14.69 -21.23 -9.21
C TRP A 141 15.84 -21.48 -10.18
N ALA A 142 16.48 -20.44 -10.70
CA ALA A 142 17.61 -20.59 -11.61
C ALA A 142 18.79 -21.32 -10.97
N GLU A 143 19.08 -21.07 -9.69
CA GLU A 143 20.22 -21.65 -8.98
C GLU A 143 19.95 -23.05 -8.43
N PHE A 144 18.76 -23.30 -7.87
CA PHE A 144 18.51 -24.50 -7.04
C PHE A 144 17.45 -25.45 -7.61
N ALA A 145 16.80 -25.12 -8.73
CA ALA A 145 15.82 -26.03 -9.31
C ALA A 145 16.49 -27.27 -9.90
N MET A 146 15.79 -28.42 -9.80
CA MET A 146 16.11 -29.58 -10.63
C MET A 146 15.87 -29.24 -12.10
N GLU A 147 16.63 -29.85 -13.01
CA GLU A 147 16.50 -29.67 -14.46
C GLU A 147 15.03 -29.74 -14.92
N GLY A 148 14.61 -28.77 -15.73
CA GLY A 148 13.23 -28.68 -16.23
C GLY A 148 12.21 -28.12 -15.22
N SER A 149 12.53 -28.03 -13.93
CA SER A 149 11.54 -27.67 -12.90
C SER A 149 11.31 -26.16 -12.81
N GLY A 150 12.35 -25.36 -13.09
CA GLY A 150 12.24 -23.91 -13.18
C GLY A 150 11.38 -23.50 -14.37
N GLU A 151 11.57 -24.11 -15.54
CA GLU A 151 10.74 -23.82 -16.72
C GLU A 151 9.28 -24.20 -16.47
N ARG A 152 9.00 -25.39 -15.91
CA ARG A 152 7.63 -25.80 -15.58
C ARG A 152 6.95 -24.83 -14.60
N MET A 153 7.66 -24.40 -13.53
CA MET A 153 7.10 -23.43 -12.59
C MET A 153 6.80 -22.08 -13.26
N ALA A 154 7.69 -21.62 -14.16
CA ALA A 154 7.48 -20.39 -14.90
C ALA A 154 6.25 -20.49 -15.84
N GLU A 155 6.09 -21.61 -16.53
CA GLU A 155 4.93 -21.90 -17.38
C GLU A 155 3.63 -21.96 -16.57
N ASP A 156 3.63 -22.68 -15.45
CA ASP A 156 2.48 -22.80 -14.55
C ASP A 156 2.07 -21.44 -13.98
N ARG A 157 3.05 -20.63 -13.53
CA ARG A 157 2.81 -19.27 -13.02
C ARG A 157 2.23 -18.38 -14.11
N ALA A 158 2.80 -18.37 -15.31
CA ALA A 158 2.29 -17.58 -16.43
C ALA A 158 0.87 -17.99 -16.83
N ALA A 159 0.57 -19.29 -16.85
CA ALA A 159 -0.78 -19.78 -17.14
C ALA A 159 -1.79 -19.38 -16.07
N ALA A 160 -1.41 -19.45 -14.79
CA ALA A 160 -2.25 -19.07 -13.66
C ALA A 160 -2.48 -17.55 -13.59
N GLU A 161 -1.47 -16.71 -13.83
CA GLU A 161 -1.63 -15.26 -13.95
C GLU A 161 -2.55 -14.85 -15.10
N ALA A 162 -2.40 -15.51 -16.26
CA ALA A 162 -3.26 -15.26 -17.41
C ALA A 162 -4.72 -15.64 -17.11
N ARG A 163 -4.94 -16.74 -16.38
CA ARG A 163 -6.28 -17.16 -15.92
C ARG A 163 -6.86 -16.18 -14.92
N TRP A 164 -6.07 -15.78 -13.91
CA TRP A 164 -6.46 -14.78 -12.92
C TRP A 164 -6.86 -13.45 -13.56
N SER A 165 -6.06 -12.97 -14.52
CA SER A 165 -6.34 -11.71 -15.22
C SER A 165 -7.64 -11.77 -16.02
N ARG A 166 -7.95 -12.91 -16.67
CA ARG A 166 -9.24 -13.13 -17.34
C ARG A 166 -10.39 -13.19 -16.35
N SER A 167 -10.22 -13.90 -15.23
CA SER A 167 -11.20 -13.98 -14.14
C SER A 167 -11.58 -12.59 -13.62
N LEU A 168 -10.58 -11.73 -13.37
CA LEU A 168 -10.86 -10.35 -12.92
C LEU A 168 -11.60 -9.51 -13.96
N GLN A 169 -11.41 -9.73 -15.26
CA GLN A 169 -12.20 -9.03 -16.29
C GLN A 169 -13.68 -9.41 -16.24
N MET A 170 -14.00 -10.64 -15.82
CA MET A 170 -15.38 -11.13 -15.70
C MET A 170 -16.11 -10.59 -14.46
N SER A 171 -15.39 -10.05 -13.48
CA SER A 171 -15.97 -9.45 -12.27
C SER A 171 -16.67 -8.11 -12.52
N GLY A 172 -16.50 -7.51 -13.70
CA GLY A 172 -16.99 -6.16 -14.01
C GLY A 172 -16.06 -5.03 -13.55
N SER A 173 -14.86 -5.37 -13.05
CA SER A 173 -13.77 -4.44 -12.76
C SER A 173 -13.48 -3.52 -13.94
N THR A 174 -13.51 -2.21 -13.70
CA THR A 174 -13.14 -1.18 -14.67
C THR A 174 -11.67 -0.78 -14.56
N ASP A 175 -11.01 -1.08 -13.43
CA ASP A 175 -9.56 -0.95 -13.29
C ASP A 175 -8.87 -2.26 -13.75
N PRO A 176 -7.92 -2.22 -14.70
CA PRO A 176 -7.18 -3.42 -15.12
C PRO A 176 -6.33 -4.06 -14.00
N ARG A 177 -6.15 -3.36 -12.86
CA ARG A 177 -5.47 -3.86 -11.66
C ARG A 177 -6.44 -4.30 -10.57
N GLY A 178 -7.76 -4.32 -10.83
CA GLY A 178 -8.76 -4.79 -9.87
C GLY A 178 -8.92 -3.90 -8.64
N ARG A 179 -8.44 -2.64 -8.70
CA ARG A 179 -8.41 -1.76 -7.52
C ARG A 179 -9.78 -1.22 -7.14
N ASP A 180 -10.78 -1.33 -7.99
CA ASP A 180 -12.17 -0.94 -7.74
C ASP A 180 -13.01 -2.05 -7.11
N LEU A 181 -12.51 -3.30 -7.09
CA LEU A 181 -13.27 -4.45 -6.58
C LEU A 181 -13.58 -4.38 -5.08
N HIS A 182 -12.75 -3.70 -4.29
CA HIS A 182 -13.00 -3.52 -2.86
C HIS A 182 -14.33 -2.79 -2.60
N ALA A 183 -14.72 -1.83 -3.45
CA ALA A 183 -15.93 -1.06 -3.25
C ALA A 183 -17.19 -1.94 -3.22
N GLN A 184 -17.26 -2.95 -4.09
CA GLN A 184 -18.40 -3.87 -4.15
C GLN A 184 -18.39 -4.93 -3.04
N ILE A 185 -17.23 -5.18 -2.43
CA ILE A 185 -17.10 -6.08 -1.27
C ILE A 185 -17.49 -5.37 0.03
N GLU A 186 -17.25 -4.06 0.07
CA GLU A 186 -17.50 -3.21 1.24
C GLU A 186 -18.95 -2.70 1.33
N GLU A 187 -19.72 -2.80 0.25
CA GLU A 187 -21.18 -2.52 0.19
C GLU A 187 -22.04 -3.62 0.83
#